data_AF-A0A5A9GSC1-F1
#
_entry.id   AF-A0A5A9GSC1-F1
#
_cell.length_a   1.000
_cell.length_b   1.000
_cell.length_c   1.000
_cell.angle_alpha   90.00
_cell.angle_beta   90.00
_cell.angle_gamma   90.00
#
_symmetry.space_group_name_H-M   'P 1'
#
loop_
_entity.id
_entity.type
_entity.pdbx_description
1 polymer ?
#
loop_
_entity_poly.entity_id
_entity_poly.type
_entity_poly.pdbx_seq_one_letter_code
_entity_poly.pdbx_strand_id
1 'polypeptide(L)'
;MPPEPAHWPRHGWVRLGEGWAEHLRSPLAAAEHAEVGDWCSVGRPLVIARGRPGDAAGELRLGLATPDRRRIGLHVAAAAVAERLDPLPLAEAVDSAPAAWRPMLAELARRAQELGTAAAVYGSLAWQRRTGLCYVRPESDVDLLFAPSDQRQLDRLLDLLAETGDGIPRLDGEILLPDGAAVAWRELAGRPARLLVKEPAEVGLRDLVSVLALFDREDAA
;
A
#
# COMPACT_ATOMS: atom_id res chain seq x y z
N MET A 1 25.61 -13.44 13.29
CA MET A 1 24.60 -13.47 12.21
C MET A 1 24.40 -12.06 11.72
N PRO A 2 24.40 -11.79 10.41
CA PRO A 2 23.95 -10.49 9.93
C PRO A 2 22.49 -10.28 10.40
N PRO A 3 22.10 -9.05 10.79
CA PRO A 3 20.70 -8.77 11.07
C PRO A 3 19.88 -9.13 9.82
N GLU A 4 18.82 -9.91 10.03
CA GLU A 4 17.86 -10.23 8.98
C GLU A 4 17.35 -8.90 8.38
N PRO A 5 17.32 -8.77 7.04
CA PRO A 5 16.90 -7.51 6.44
C PRO A 5 15.50 -7.18 6.91
N ALA A 6 15.35 -5.97 7.46
CA ALA A 6 14.06 -5.44 7.85
C ALA A 6 13.08 -5.57 6.66
N HIS A 7 12.03 -6.37 6.82
CA HIS A 7 10.97 -6.44 5.83
C HIS A 7 10.14 -5.15 5.90
N TRP A 8 9.98 -4.48 4.76
CA TRP A 8 9.23 -3.24 4.63
C TRP A 8 7.96 -3.52 3.83
N PRO A 9 6.79 -3.56 4.48
CA PRO A 9 5.58 -3.97 3.80
C PRO A 9 5.20 -2.95 2.72
N ARG A 10 4.74 -3.47 1.57
CA ARG A 10 4.14 -2.65 0.50
C ARG A 10 2.98 -1.84 1.09
N HIS A 11 2.94 -0.54 0.77
CA HIS A 11 1.98 0.41 1.35
C HIS A 11 2.05 0.57 2.88
N GLY A 12 3.13 0.08 3.50
CA GLY A 12 3.45 0.38 4.88
C GLY A 12 3.85 1.83 5.08
N TRP A 13 3.97 2.21 6.34
CA TRP A 13 4.20 3.58 6.77
C TRP A 13 5.35 3.63 7.77
N VAL A 14 6.01 4.79 7.86
CA VAL A 14 7.07 5.04 8.82
C VAL A 14 6.92 6.40 9.45
N ARG A 15 7.29 6.53 10.72
CA ARG A 15 7.61 7.84 11.31
C ARG A 15 9.12 7.96 11.42
N LEU A 16 9.64 9.09 10.96
CA LEU A 16 11.05 9.39 11.07
C LEU A 16 11.37 9.90 12.47
N GLY A 17 12.56 9.57 12.98
CA GLY A 17 13.07 10.05 14.24
C GLY A 17 13.56 11.49 14.17
N GLU A 18 13.92 12.04 15.34
CA GLU A 18 14.70 13.27 15.40
C GLU A 18 16.03 13.07 14.66
N GLY A 19 16.52 14.11 13.97
CA GLY A 19 17.77 14.03 13.20
C GLY A 19 17.68 13.26 11.87
N TRP A 20 16.48 12.88 11.41
CA TRP A 20 16.29 12.16 10.14
C TRP A 20 17.02 12.77 8.93
N ALA A 21 17.22 14.08 8.92
CA ALA A 21 17.91 14.80 7.87
C ALA A 21 19.38 14.35 7.70
N GLU A 22 20.05 13.94 8.78
CA GLU A 22 21.42 13.41 8.76
C GLU A 22 21.50 12.05 8.06
N HIS A 23 20.37 11.36 7.94
CA HIS A 23 20.25 10.07 7.29
C HIS A 23 19.81 10.18 5.82
N LEU A 24 19.66 11.38 5.27
CA LEU A 24 19.39 11.56 3.85
C LEU A 24 20.50 10.90 3.00
N ARG A 25 20.09 10.24 1.92
CA ARG A 25 20.95 9.57 0.93
C ARG A 25 20.86 10.23 -0.44
N SER A 26 19.87 11.08 -0.64
CA SER A 26 19.78 11.98 -1.79
C SER A 26 19.30 13.35 -1.31
N PRO A 27 19.77 14.44 -1.95
CA PRO A 27 19.39 15.79 -1.55
C PRO A 27 17.90 16.03 -1.81
N LEU A 28 17.27 16.82 -0.93
CA LEU A 28 15.96 17.43 -1.12
C LEU A 28 16.14 18.90 -1.49
N ALA A 29 15.19 19.47 -2.26
CA ALA A 29 15.17 20.92 -2.41
C ALA A 29 14.92 21.60 -1.04
N ALA A 30 15.43 22.82 -0.83
CA ALA A 30 15.35 23.47 0.47
C ALA A 30 13.90 23.62 1.00
N ALA A 31 12.96 23.91 0.10
CA ALA A 31 11.55 24.01 0.43
C ALA A 31 10.93 22.65 0.82
N GLU A 32 11.29 21.57 0.10
CA GLU A 32 10.84 20.22 0.42
C GLU A 32 11.42 19.73 1.75
N HIS A 33 12.69 20.06 2.02
CA HIS A 33 13.33 19.75 3.29
C HIS A 33 12.60 20.41 4.47
N ALA A 34 12.28 21.71 4.35
CA ALA A 34 11.52 22.43 5.37
C ALA A 34 10.13 21.82 5.59
N GLU A 35 9.41 21.54 4.50
CA GLU A 35 8.06 20.97 4.57
C GLU A 35 8.04 19.56 5.16
N VAL A 36 9.01 18.70 4.81
CA VAL A 36 9.16 17.38 5.44
C VAL A 36 9.53 17.53 6.91
N GLY A 37 10.36 18.52 7.27
CA GLY A 37 10.69 18.84 8.65
C GLY A 37 9.45 19.18 9.47
N ASP A 38 8.64 20.12 8.98
CA ASP A 38 7.36 20.50 9.59
C ASP A 38 6.42 19.31 9.72
N TRP A 39 6.31 18.49 8.66
CA TRP A 39 5.51 17.27 8.65
C TRP A 39 5.92 16.27 9.74
N CYS A 40 7.21 16.00 9.86
CA CYS A 40 7.75 15.07 10.84
C CYS A 40 7.64 15.61 12.26
N SER A 41 7.79 16.93 12.46
CA SER A 41 7.73 17.58 13.78
C SER A 41 6.38 17.41 14.48
N VAL A 42 5.30 17.24 13.72
CA VAL A 42 3.95 16.95 14.25
C VAL A 42 3.64 15.45 14.29
N GLY A 43 4.66 14.59 14.15
CA GLY A 43 4.55 13.14 14.28
C GLY A 43 3.78 12.45 13.16
N ARG A 44 3.68 13.07 11.97
CA ARG A 44 2.94 12.46 10.85
C ARG A 44 3.80 11.43 10.11
N PRO A 45 3.20 10.31 9.68
CA PRO A 45 3.95 9.27 8.98
C PRO A 45 4.19 9.63 7.50
N LEU A 46 5.14 8.92 6.90
CA LEU A 46 5.41 8.86 5.47
C LEU A 46 5.06 7.46 4.96
N VAL A 47 4.65 7.36 3.70
CA VAL A 47 4.40 6.04 3.07
C VAL A 47 5.72 5.47 2.54
N ILE A 48 5.92 4.17 2.67
CA ILE A 48 7.03 3.47 2.03
C ILE A 48 6.79 3.49 0.52
N ALA A 49 7.76 4.01 -0.21
CA ALA A 49 7.74 4.05 -1.67
C ALA A 49 8.61 2.91 -2.23
N ARG A 50 8.40 2.62 -3.52
CA ARG A 50 9.20 1.64 -4.24
C ARG A 50 10.67 2.05 -4.24
N GLY A 51 11.57 1.09 -3.98
CA GLY A 51 12.99 1.26 -4.21
C GLY A 51 13.32 1.52 -5.68
N ARG A 52 14.53 1.98 -5.96
CA ARG A 52 15.05 2.19 -7.31
C ARG A 52 16.26 1.30 -7.56
N PRO A 53 16.53 0.93 -8.82
CA PRO A 53 17.81 0.32 -9.19
C PRO A 53 18.97 1.21 -8.70
N GLY A 54 19.87 0.62 -7.90
CA GLY A 54 21.02 1.32 -7.31
C GLY A 54 20.83 1.77 -5.85
N ASP A 55 19.65 1.63 -5.26
CA ASP A 55 19.47 1.83 -3.81
C ASP A 55 20.23 0.75 -3.04
N ALA A 56 21.00 1.14 -2.02
CA ALA A 56 21.81 0.21 -1.25
C ALA A 56 20.97 -0.54 -0.19
N ALA A 57 21.50 -1.66 0.28
CA ALA A 57 20.88 -2.40 1.37
C ALA A 57 20.76 -1.51 2.63
N GLY A 58 19.57 -1.47 3.22
CA GLY A 58 19.29 -0.59 4.36
C GLY A 58 18.96 0.86 3.98
N GLU A 59 18.76 1.17 2.71
CA GLU A 59 18.19 2.44 2.25
C GLU A 59 16.69 2.30 1.95
N LEU A 60 15.96 3.40 2.12
CA LEU A 60 14.51 3.47 1.97
C LEU A 60 14.11 4.67 1.13
N ARG A 61 13.18 4.42 0.21
CA ARG A 61 12.43 5.46 -0.48
C ARG A 61 11.12 5.66 0.25
N LEU A 62 10.80 6.91 0.57
CA LEU A 62 9.56 7.29 1.23
C LEU A 62 8.82 8.34 0.40
N GLY A 63 7.50 8.40 0.56
CA GLY A 63 6.65 9.40 -0.07
C GLY A 63 5.89 10.21 0.97
N LEU A 64 5.86 11.52 0.76
CA LEU A 64 4.90 12.43 1.36
C LEU A 64 3.94 12.86 0.26
N ALA A 65 2.64 12.54 0.41
CA ALA A 65 1.61 13.15 -0.42
C ALA A 65 0.97 14.28 0.37
N THR A 66 0.96 15.49 -0.17
CA THR A 66 0.29 16.63 0.45
C THR A 66 -1.20 16.65 0.07
N PRO A 67 -2.08 17.34 0.83
CA PRO A 67 -3.50 17.44 0.49
C PRO A 67 -3.79 18.11 -0.87
N ASP A 68 -2.88 18.97 -1.35
CA ASP A 68 -2.89 19.58 -2.69
C ASP A 68 -2.30 18.66 -3.78
N ARG A 69 -2.11 17.37 -3.48
CA ARG A 69 -1.65 16.31 -4.39
C ARG A 69 -0.21 16.43 -4.88
N ARG A 70 0.62 17.28 -4.26
CA ARG A 70 2.06 17.24 -4.50
C ARG A 70 2.65 16.01 -3.83
N ARG A 71 3.71 15.48 -4.44
CA ARG A 71 4.42 14.29 -3.96
C ARG A 71 5.88 14.67 -3.75
N ILE A 72 6.34 14.53 -2.51
CA ILE A 72 7.74 14.71 -2.15
C ILE A 72 8.33 13.32 -1.90
N GLY A 73 9.39 12.99 -2.63
CA GLY A 73 10.10 11.72 -2.47
C GLY A 73 11.32 11.89 -1.59
N LEU A 74 11.46 11.06 -0.56
CA LEU A 74 12.62 11.07 0.33
C LEU A 74 13.45 9.81 0.09
N HIS A 75 14.76 9.95 0.28
CA HIS A 75 15.69 8.83 0.27
C HIS A 75 16.53 8.89 1.53
N VAL A 76 16.36 7.90 2.41
CA VAL A 76 16.97 7.88 3.74
C VAL A 76 17.57 6.51 4.04
N ALA A 77 18.52 6.45 4.96
CA ALA A 77 18.85 5.18 5.59
C ALA A 77 17.70 4.70 6.49
N ALA A 78 17.53 3.39 6.60
CA ALA A 78 16.57 2.75 7.50
C ALA A 78 16.77 3.15 8.98
N ALA A 79 17.99 3.57 9.36
CA ALA A 79 18.29 4.11 10.69
C ALA A 79 17.53 5.42 11.01
N ALA A 80 17.00 6.13 10.01
CA ALA A 80 16.16 7.31 10.20
C ALA A 80 14.78 6.97 10.77
N VAL A 81 14.36 5.71 10.69
CA VAL A 81 13.00 5.28 11.06
C VAL A 81 12.92 5.06 12.56
N ALA A 82 12.07 5.85 13.23
CA ALA A 82 11.76 5.68 14.64
C ALA A 82 10.62 4.69 14.87
N GLU A 83 9.64 4.66 13.98
CA GLU A 83 8.47 3.78 14.11
C GLU A 83 8.05 3.23 12.75
N ARG A 84 7.62 1.97 12.75
CA ARG A 84 7.04 1.30 11.59
C ARG A 84 5.56 1.05 11.84
N LEU A 85 4.79 1.18 10.78
CA LEU A 85 3.34 1.05 10.80
C LEU A 85 2.94 0.19 9.61
N ASP A 86 2.10 -0.80 9.87
CA ASP A 86 1.59 -1.68 8.82
C ASP A 86 0.67 -0.92 7.84
N PRO A 87 0.39 -1.52 6.66
CA PRO A 87 -0.70 -1.05 5.80
C PRO A 87 -1.97 -0.86 6.63
N LEU A 88 -2.65 0.27 6.41
CA LEU A 88 -3.79 0.64 7.24
C LEU A 88 -4.98 -0.30 6.95
N PRO A 89 -5.55 -1.00 7.94
CA PRO A 89 -6.73 -1.83 7.72
C PRO A 89 -7.91 -0.99 7.22
N LEU A 90 -8.66 -1.48 6.22
CA LEU A 90 -9.83 -0.78 5.68
C LEU A 90 -10.86 -0.49 6.78
N ALA A 91 -11.08 -1.44 7.68
CA ALA A 91 -12.00 -1.31 8.81
C ALA A 91 -11.70 -0.07 9.68
N GLU A 92 -10.41 0.26 9.88
CA GLU A 92 -10.00 1.45 10.65
C GLU A 92 -10.18 2.76 9.88
N ALA A 93 -10.24 2.70 8.55
CA ALA A 93 -10.34 3.86 7.67
C ALA A 93 -11.78 4.25 7.31
N VAL A 94 -12.76 3.37 7.54
CA VAL A 94 -14.17 3.57 7.18
C VAL A 94 -14.71 4.90 7.71
N ASP A 95 -14.46 5.22 8.98
CA ASP A 95 -14.98 6.43 9.61
C ASP A 95 -14.39 7.72 9.01
N SER A 96 -13.23 7.62 8.36
CA SER A 96 -12.61 8.71 7.63
C SER A 96 -13.15 8.86 6.21
N ALA A 97 -13.95 7.93 5.69
CA ALA A 97 -14.56 8.05 4.37
C ALA A 97 -15.80 8.97 4.38
N PRO A 98 -16.18 9.54 3.21
CA PRO A 98 -17.47 10.19 3.01
C PRO A 98 -18.64 9.31 3.49
N ALA A 99 -19.64 9.91 4.13
CA ALA A 99 -20.74 9.18 4.78
C ALA A 99 -21.46 8.20 3.83
N ALA A 100 -21.65 8.59 2.57
CA ALA A 100 -22.28 7.75 1.55
C ALA A 100 -21.50 6.47 1.22
N TRP A 101 -20.18 6.45 1.47
CA TRP A 101 -19.31 5.32 1.13
C TRP A 101 -19.21 4.31 2.27
N ARG A 102 -19.41 4.76 3.52
CA ARG A 102 -19.15 3.97 4.73
C ARG A 102 -19.89 2.63 4.77
N PRO A 103 -21.19 2.54 4.44
CA PRO A 103 -21.89 1.26 4.50
C PRO A 103 -21.28 0.20 3.60
N MET A 104 -20.93 0.57 2.36
CA MET A 104 -20.30 -0.34 1.40
C MET A 104 -18.90 -0.75 1.87
N LEU A 105 -18.07 0.21 2.32
CA LEU A 105 -16.71 -0.07 2.78
C LEU A 105 -16.68 -0.94 4.05
N ALA A 106 -17.62 -0.71 4.98
CA ALA A 106 -17.77 -1.52 6.18
C ALA A 106 -18.15 -2.96 5.84
N GLU A 107 -19.10 -3.13 4.92
CA GLU A 107 -19.54 -4.46 4.48
C GLU A 107 -18.44 -5.20 3.73
N LEU A 108 -17.71 -4.51 2.85
CA LEU A 108 -16.55 -5.08 2.17
C LEU A 108 -15.48 -5.53 3.17
N ALA A 109 -15.13 -4.68 4.15
CA ALA A 109 -14.16 -5.02 5.18
C ALA A 109 -14.59 -6.26 5.99
N ARG A 110 -15.88 -6.33 6.37
CA ARG A 110 -16.44 -7.48 7.10
C ARG A 110 -16.37 -8.76 6.27
N ARG A 111 -16.87 -8.74 5.02
CA ARG A 111 -16.87 -9.91 4.14
C ARG A 111 -15.46 -10.38 3.80
N ALA A 112 -14.53 -9.45 3.54
CA ALA A 112 -13.14 -9.78 3.29
C ALA A 112 -12.47 -10.47 4.51
N GLN A 113 -12.77 -9.99 5.72
CA GLN A 113 -12.32 -10.63 6.96
C GLN A 113 -12.86 -12.05 7.11
N GLU A 114 -14.14 -12.29 6.79
CA GLU A 114 -14.77 -13.62 6.83
C GLU A 114 -14.18 -14.61 5.82
N LEU A 115 -13.63 -14.10 4.72
CA LEU A 115 -12.89 -14.89 3.74
C LEU A 115 -11.45 -15.20 4.19
N GLY A 116 -10.98 -14.62 5.30
CA GLY A 116 -9.60 -14.74 5.77
C GLY A 116 -8.62 -13.80 5.06
N THR A 117 -9.11 -12.85 4.27
CA THR A 117 -8.28 -11.93 3.49
C THR A 117 -8.60 -10.47 3.86
N ALA A 118 -8.12 -10.06 5.04
CA ALA A 118 -8.34 -8.71 5.55
C ALA A 118 -7.90 -7.63 4.52
N ALA A 119 -8.78 -6.68 4.24
CA ALA A 119 -8.49 -5.58 3.33
C ALA A 119 -7.67 -4.50 4.05
N ALA A 120 -6.58 -4.06 3.43
CA ALA A 120 -5.91 -2.81 3.77
C ALA A 120 -6.27 -1.73 2.74
N VAL A 121 -6.12 -0.46 3.12
CA VAL A 121 -6.32 0.70 2.26
C VAL A 121 -5.02 1.46 2.08
N TYR A 122 -4.78 1.95 0.88
CA TYR A 122 -3.70 2.89 0.58
C TYR A 122 -4.23 4.12 -0.16
N GLY A 123 -3.34 5.03 -0.57
CA GLY A 123 -3.75 6.23 -1.28
C GLY A 123 -4.53 7.23 -0.42
N SER A 124 -5.47 7.94 -1.03
CA SER A 124 -6.11 9.13 -0.45
C SER A 124 -6.84 8.86 0.86
N LEU A 125 -7.61 7.77 0.95
CA LEU A 125 -8.34 7.43 2.17
C LEU A 125 -7.39 7.05 3.32
N ALA A 126 -6.28 6.38 3.02
CA ALA A 126 -5.27 6.07 4.02
C ALA A 126 -4.55 7.32 4.53
N TRP A 127 -4.17 8.24 3.63
CA TRP A 127 -3.60 9.54 4.03
C TRP A 127 -4.57 10.34 4.90
N GLN A 128 -5.86 10.40 4.54
CA GLN A 128 -6.88 11.09 5.31
C GLN A 128 -7.03 10.51 6.71
N ARG A 129 -7.09 9.19 6.86
CA ARG A 129 -7.17 8.53 8.16
C ARG A 129 -5.92 8.77 9.01
N ARG A 130 -4.71 8.65 8.42
CA ARG A 130 -3.44 8.77 9.15
C ARG A 130 -3.12 10.21 9.59
N THR A 131 -3.64 11.21 8.87
CA THR A 131 -3.27 12.62 9.08
C THR A 131 -4.40 13.48 9.62
N GLY A 132 -5.66 13.05 9.46
CA GLY A 132 -6.85 13.85 9.72
C GLY A 132 -7.12 14.97 8.70
N LEU A 133 -6.32 15.08 7.64
CA LEU A 133 -6.49 16.11 6.60
C LEU A 133 -7.39 15.61 5.45
N CYS A 134 -7.97 16.56 4.71
CA CYS A 134 -8.84 16.24 3.58
C CYS A 134 -8.04 15.83 2.34
N TYR A 135 -7.94 14.52 2.08
CA TYR A 135 -7.38 13.95 0.84
C TYR A 135 -8.47 13.42 -0.09
N VAL A 136 -9.56 12.91 0.48
CA VAL A 136 -10.66 12.29 -0.26
C VAL A 136 -11.59 13.38 -0.81
N ARG A 137 -11.88 13.27 -2.09
CA ARG A 137 -12.82 14.12 -2.85
C ARG A 137 -13.96 13.27 -3.41
N PRO A 138 -15.11 13.86 -3.79
CA PRO A 138 -16.26 13.10 -4.30
C PRO A 138 -15.94 12.16 -5.47
N GLU A 139 -14.98 12.51 -6.31
CA GLU A 139 -14.56 11.73 -7.48
C GLU A 139 -13.40 10.76 -7.19
N SER A 140 -12.97 10.65 -5.93
CA SER A 140 -11.87 9.75 -5.59
C SER A 140 -12.32 8.30 -5.64
N ASP A 141 -11.41 7.44 -6.06
CA ASP A 141 -11.48 6.02 -5.81
C ASP A 141 -11.02 5.66 -4.40
N VAL A 142 -11.26 4.40 -4.04
CA VAL A 142 -10.67 3.76 -2.86
C VAL A 142 -9.74 2.67 -3.34
N ASP A 143 -8.46 2.85 -3.05
CA ASP A 143 -7.37 1.93 -3.34
C ASP A 143 -7.22 0.87 -2.22
N LEU A 144 -7.38 -0.40 -2.57
CA LEU A 144 -7.35 -1.51 -1.62
C LEU A 144 -6.18 -2.46 -1.88
N LEU A 145 -5.61 -2.99 -0.80
CA LEU A 145 -4.60 -4.04 -0.84
C LEU A 145 -5.15 -5.29 -0.18
N PHE A 146 -5.03 -6.42 -0.86
CA PHE A 146 -5.38 -7.74 -0.33
C PHE A 146 -4.19 -8.68 -0.43
N ALA A 147 -4.07 -9.61 0.50
CA ALA A 147 -3.01 -10.62 0.52
C ALA A 147 -3.61 -12.02 0.77
N PRO A 148 -4.34 -12.59 -0.21
CA PRO A 148 -4.88 -13.94 -0.08
C PRO A 148 -3.71 -14.94 0.03
N SER A 149 -3.83 -15.93 0.93
CA SER A 149 -2.77 -16.92 1.14
C SER A 149 -2.81 -18.07 0.15
N ASP A 150 -3.97 -18.33 -0.45
CA ASP A 150 -4.20 -19.49 -1.32
C ASP A 150 -5.18 -19.17 -2.46
N GLN A 151 -5.27 -20.08 -3.43
CA GLN A 151 -6.11 -19.88 -4.61
C GLN A 151 -7.59 -19.78 -4.27
N ARG A 152 -8.06 -20.51 -3.25
CA ARG A 152 -9.47 -20.49 -2.85
C ARG A 152 -9.86 -19.14 -2.26
N GLN A 153 -8.99 -18.54 -1.45
CA GLN A 153 -9.18 -17.18 -0.94
C GLN A 153 -9.15 -16.17 -2.07
N LEU A 154 -8.20 -16.29 -2.99
CA LEU A 154 -8.11 -15.42 -4.15
C LEU A 154 -9.39 -15.44 -4.98
N ASP A 155 -9.88 -16.61 -5.35
CA ASP A 155 -11.08 -16.76 -6.19
C ASP A 155 -12.31 -16.16 -5.48
N ARG A 156 -12.51 -16.48 -4.19
CA ARG A 156 -13.61 -15.94 -3.39
C ARG A 156 -13.54 -14.42 -3.22
N LEU A 157 -12.33 -13.88 -3.09
CA LEU A 157 -12.11 -12.45 -3.01
C LEU A 157 -12.46 -11.76 -4.33
N LEU A 158 -12.06 -12.33 -5.46
CA LEU A 158 -12.39 -11.78 -6.78
C LEU A 158 -13.90 -11.81 -7.03
N ASP A 159 -14.59 -12.88 -6.62
CA ASP A 159 -16.05 -12.96 -6.66
C ASP A 159 -16.70 -11.86 -5.80
N LEU A 160 -16.22 -11.65 -4.56
CA LEU A 160 -16.68 -10.58 -3.67
C LEU A 160 -16.51 -9.18 -4.30
N LEU A 161 -15.35 -8.92 -4.92
CA LEU A 161 -15.07 -7.64 -5.57
C LEU A 161 -15.95 -7.43 -6.80
N ALA A 162 -16.21 -8.49 -7.57
CA ALA A 162 -17.11 -8.45 -8.73
C ALA A 162 -18.57 -8.19 -8.30
N GLU A 163 -19.04 -8.84 -7.23
CA GLU A 163 -20.37 -8.62 -6.65
C GLU A 163 -20.56 -7.19 -6.14
N THR A 164 -19.49 -6.60 -5.58
CA THR A 164 -19.53 -5.21 -5.08
C THR A 164 -19.71 -4.21 -6.23
N GLY A 165 -19.18 -4.53 -7.41
CA GLY A 165 -19.40 -3.79 -8.65
C GLY A 165 -18.70 -2.43 -8.72
N ASP A 166 -18.98 -1.68 -9.79
CA ASP A 166 -18.38 -0.37 -10.08
C ASP A 166 -19.19 0.80 -9.50
N GLY A 167 -19.62 0.66 -8.25
CA GLY A 167 -20.39 1.68 -7.53
C GLY A 167 -19.58 2.95 -7.22
N ILE A 168 -20.18 3.83 -6.41
CA ILE A 168 -19.50 5.02 -5.87
C ILE A 168 -19.23 4.77 -4.38
N PRO A 169 -17.96 4.81 -3.93
CA PRO A 169 -16.75 5.08 -4.71
C PRO A 169 -16.36 3.88 -5.58
N ARG A 170 -15.64 4.17 -6.68
CA ARG A 170 -14.97 3.13 -7.45
C ARG A 170 -13.92 2.47 -6.56
N LEU A 171 -13.94 1.15 -6.49
CA LEU A 171 -12.89 0.37 -5.84
C LEU A 171 -11.77 0.08 -6.84
N ASP A 172 -10.55 0.43 -6.50
CA ASP A 172 -9.34 0.03 -7.21
C ASP A 172 -8.41 -0.69 -6.23
N GLY A 173 -7.30 -1.24 -6.70
CA GLY A 173 -6.41 -1.92 -5.79
C GLY A 173 -5.49 -2.97 -6.39
N GLU A 174 -4.76 -3.61 -5.50
CA GLU A 174 -3.80 -4.64 -5.83
C GLU A 174 -3.98 -5.90 -4.97
N ILE A 175 -3.71 -7.04 -5.58
CA ILE A 175 -3.48 -8.31 -4.90
C ILE A 175 -1.97 -8.47 -4.68
N LEU A 176 -1.54 -8.55 -3.43
CA LEU A 176 -0.19 -8.96 -3.06
C LEU A 176 -0.05 -10.45 -3.32
N LEU A 177 0.96 -10.80 -4.11
CA LEU A 177 1.32 -12.17 -4.45
C LEU A 177 2.23 -12.76 -3.35
N PRO A 178 2.25 -14.09 -3.18
CA PRO A 178 3.11 -14.76 -2.18
C PRO A 178 4.60 -14.48 -2.31
N ASP A 179 5.07 -14.08 -3.49
CA ASP A 179 6.47 -13.70 -3.74
C ASP A 179 6.77 -12.21 -3.46
N GLY A 180 5.79 -11.45 -2.94
CA GLY A 180 5.91 -10.04 -2.59
C GLY A 180 5.67 -9.07 -3.75
N ALA A 181 5.44 -9.56 -4.97
CA ALA A 181 4.97 -8.73 -6.08
C ALA A 181 3.47 -8.42 -5.94
N ALA A 182 2.93 -7.55 -6.79
CA ALA A 182 1.50 -7.22 -6.75
C ALA A 182 0.91 -7.02 -8.15
N VAL A 183 -0.36 -7.35 -8.32
CA VAL A 183 -1.13 -7.19 -9.57
C VAL A 183 -2.40 -6.41 -9.32
N ALA A 184 -2.85 -5.63 -10.31
CA ALA A 184 -4.15 -4.97 -10.20
C ALA A 184 -5.27 -6.02 -10.15
N TRP A 185 -6.14 -5.95 -9.13
CA TRP A 185 -7.16 -6.99 -8.95
C TRP A 185 -8.13 -7.06 -10.15
N ARG A 186 -8.40 -5.91 -10.78
CA ARG A 186 -9.26 -5.81 -11.97
C ARG A 186 -8.66 -6.50 -13.18
N GLU A 187 -7.34 -6.40 -13.33
CA GLU A 187 -6.62 -7.08 -14.40
C GLU A 187 -6.66 -8.61 -14.16
N LEU A 188 -6.41 -9.03 -12.92
CA LEU A 188 -6.46 -10.43 -12.52
C LEU A 188 -7.87 -11.03 -12.69
N ALA A 189 -8.93 -10.29 -12.33
CA ALA A 189 -10.32 -10.68 -12.53
C ALA A 189 -10.65 -10.92 -14.01
N GLY A 190 -10.06 -10.15 -14.92
CA GLY A 190 -10.20 -10.32 -16.36
C GLY A 190 -9.50 -11.55 -16.93
N ARG A 191 -8.64 -12.22 -16.13
CA ARG A 191 -7.86 -13.42 -16.52
C ARG A 191 -7.20 -13.31 -17.92
N PRO A 192 -6.48 -12.21 -18.23
CA PRO A 192 -5.77 -12.09 -19.50
C PRO A 192 -4.64 -13.12 -19.58
N ALA A 193 -4.12 -13.38 -20.79
CA ALA A 193 -2.99 -14.30 -20.95
C ALA A 193 -1.74 -13.86 -20.16
N ARG A 194 -1.53 -12.54 -20.04
CA ARG A 194 -0.40 -11.92 -19.31
C ARG A 194 -0.91 -10.79 -18.42
N LEU A 195 -0.30 -10.67 -17.25
CA LEU A 195 -0.58 -9.66 -16.23
C LEU A 195 0.59 -8.71 -16.08
N LEU A 196 0.29 -7.43 -15.86
CA LEU A 196 1.27 -6.45 -15.40
C LEU A 196 1.55 -6.63 -13.90
N VAL A 197 2.72 -7.14 -13.60
CA VAL A 197 3.19 -7.42 -12.23
C VAL A 197 4.10 -6.30 -11.77
N LYS A 198 3.78 -5.73 -10.60
CA LYS A 198 4.57 -4.72 -9.90
C LYS A 198 5.43 -5.38 -8.84
N GLU A 199 6.67 -5.66 -9.19
CA GLU A 199 7.67 -6.16 -8.25
C GLU A 199 8.17 -5.04 -7.32
N PRO A 200 8.89 -5.37 -6.24
CA PRO A 200 9.48 -4.37 -5.36
C PRO A 200 10.44 -3.39 -6.05
N ALA A 201 11.09 -3.80 -7.14
CA ALA A 201 12.05 -2.96 -7.88
C ALA A 201 11.61 -2.63 -9.32
N GLU A 202 10.84 -3.50 -9.97
CA GLU A 202 10.54 -3.41 -11.40
C GLU A 202 9.06 -3.62 -11.72
N VAL A 203 8.68 -3.32 -12.97
CA VAL A 203 7.36 -3.65 -13.50
C VAL A 203 7.57 -4.53 -14.72
N GLY A 204 6.95 -5.70 -14.74
CA GLY A 204 7.10 -6.70 -15.79
C GLY A 204 5.78 -7.34 -16.17
N LEU A 205 5.77 -8.07 -17.29
CA LEU A 205 4.65 -8.92 -17.67
C LEU A 205 4.94 -10.35 -17.24
N ARG A 206 3.97 -11.00 -16.58
CA ARG A 206 4.03 -12.44 -16.27
C ARG A 206 2.79 -13.15 -16.82
N ASP A 207 2.96 -14.41 -17.21
CA ASP A 207 1.83 -15.23 -17.65
C ASP A 207 0.88 -15.50 -16.48
N LEU A 208 -0.43 -15.49 -16.75
CA LEU A 208 -1.46 -15.72 -15.73
C LEU A 208 -1.26 -17.04 -15.01
N VAL A 209 -0.92 -18.10 -15.74
CA VAL A 209 -0.69 -19.44 -15.17
C VAL A 209 0.44 -19.40 -14.14
N SER A 210 1.53 -18.69 -14.42
CA SER A 210 2.64 -18.54 -13.48
C SER A 210 2.27 -17.73 -12.25
N VAL A 211 1.40 -16.72 -12.38
CA VAL A 211 0.90 -15.94 -11.24
C VAL A 211 -0.02 -16.79 -10.37
N LEU A 212 -0.94 -17.55 -10.95
CA LEU A 212 -1.85 -18.43 -10.20
C LEU A 212 -1.11 -19.56 -9.49
N ALA A 213 -0.07 -20.11 -10.11
CA ALA A 213 0.75 -21.16 -9.51
C ALA A 213 1.47 -20.73 -8.22
N LEU A 214 1.59 -19.43 -7.94
CA LEU A 214 2.11 -18.95 -6.66
C LEU A 214 1.17 -19.27 -5.49
N PHE A 215 -0.13 -19.40 -5.76
CA PHE A 215 -1.17 -19.68 -4.76
C PHE A 215 -1.48 -21.17 -4.62
N ASP A 216 -0.83 -22.04 -5.41
CA ASP A 216 -0.98 -23.50 -5.36
C ASP A 216 -0.18 -24.13 -4.22
N ARG A 217 0.68 -23.36 -3.55
CA ARG A 217 1.45 -23.84 -2.42
C ARG A 217 0.55 -23.91 -1.20
N GLU A 218 -0.02 -25.10 -0.96
CA GLU A 218 -0.34 -25.54 0.39
C GLU A 218 0.90 -25.33 1.24
N ASP A 219 0.80 -24.53 2.31
CA ASP A 219 1.80 -24.55 3.37
C ASP A 219 1.93 -26.01 3.82
N ALA A 220 3.07 -26.60 3.47
CA ALA A 220 3.52 -27.84 4.03
C ALA A 220 3.75 -27.62 5.53
N ALA A 221 2.81 -28.13 6.32
CA ALA A 221 2.91 -28.45 7.76
C ALA A 221 2.93 -27.29 8.77
#